data_AF-A0A3D2V6Z9-F1
#
_entry.id   AF-A0A3D2V6Z9-F1
#
_cell.length_a   1.000
_cell.length_b   1.000
_cell.length_c   1.000
_cell.angle_alpha   90.00
_cell.angle_beta   90.00
_cell.angle_gamma   90.00
#
_symmetry.space_group_name_H-M   'P 1'
#
loop_
_entity.id
_entity.type
_entity.pdbx_description
1 polymer ?
#
loop_
_entity_poly.entity_id
_entity_poly.type
_entity_poly.pdbx_seq_one_letter_code
_entity_poly.pdbx_strand_id
1 'polypeptide(L)'
;MNPYRMARPPRRWKPKLSPWVVRLTRRLRKWQGLKTCQLEGVEIQNAEIVREQIRQGNGVLITPNHSSHADPFSMNAAADATGFPMYFMATW
;
A
#
# COMPACT_ATOMS: atom_id res chain seq x y z
N MET A 1 28.78 -0.83 -11.31
CA MET A 1 28.30 0.36 -12.04
C MET A 1 26.79 0.27 -12.13
N ASN A 2 26.04 1.30 -11.70
CA ASN A 2 24.57 1.23 -11.68
C ASN A 2 24.03 1.09 -13.11
N PRO A 3 23.34 -0.01 -13.48
CA PRO A 3 22.84 -0.25 -14.84
C PRO A 3 21.67 0.67 -15.22
N TYR A 4 21.09 1.40 -14.27
CA TYR A 4 19.97 2.28 -14.52
C TYR A 4 20.42 3.61 -15.10
N ARG A 5 19.96 3.94 -16.32
CA ARG A 5 20.02 5.31 -16.84
C ARG A 5 19.19 6.20 -15.94
N MET A 6 19.85 7.13 -15.23
CA MET A 6 19.16 8.17 -14.46
C MET A 6 18.34 9.03 -15.42
N ALA A 7 17.05 8.73 -15.55
CA ALA A 7 16.09 9.54 -16.27
C ALA A 7 15.62 10.69 -15.36
N ARG A 8 15.26 11.82 -15.96
CA ARG A 8 14.59 12.90 -15.22
C ARG A 8 13.26 12.36 -14.67
N PRO A 9 12.92 12.64 -13.40
CA PRO A 9 11.65 12.22 -12.86
C PRO A 9 10.49 12.79 -13.70
N PRO A 10 9.39 12.05 -13.88
CA PRO A 10 8.26 12.52 -14.67
C PRO A 10 7.70 13.82 -14.06
N ARG A 11 7.24 14.76 -14.91
CA ARG A 11 6.64 16.03 -14.47
C ARG A 11 5.44 15.86 -13.53
N ARG A 12 4.74 14.72 -13.63
CA ARG A 12 3.63 14.31 -12.76
C ARG A 12 3.63 12.79 -12.62
N TRP A 13 3.47 12.31 -11.39
CA TRP A 13 3.18 10.91 -11.12
C TRP A 13 1.67 10.69 -11.29
N LYS A 14 1.25 10.32 -12.50
CA LYS A 14 -0.18 10.01 -12.73
C LYS A 14 -0.58 8.84 -11.83
N PRO A 15 -1.70 8.93 -11.09
CA PRO A 15 -2.17 7.82 -10.28
C PRO A 15 -2.51 6.65 -11.22
N LYS A 16 -1.74 5.56 -11.13
CA LYS A 16 -1.92 4.38 -11.98
C LYS A 16 -2.75 3.27 -11.32
N LEU A 17 -3.04 3.39 -10.03
CA LEU A 17 -3.79 2.36 -9.32
C LEU A 17 -5.28 2.49 -9.64
N SER A 18 -5.82 1.51 -10.37
CA SER A 18 -7.27 1.36 -10.52
C SER A 18 -7.86 0.79 -9.22
N PRO A 19 -8.76 1.52 -8.53
CA PRO A 19 -9.38 1.02 -7.31
C PRO A 19 -10.11 -0.30 -7.51
N TRP A 20 -10.67 -0.52 -8.71
CA TRP A 20 -11.38 -1.74 -9.05
C TRP A 20 -10.44 -2.95 -9.12
N VAL A 21 -9.27 -2.81 -9.76
CA VAL A 21 -8.26 -3.88 -9.84
C VAL A 21 -7.72 -4.24 -8.45
N VAL A 22 -7.47 -3.23 -7.61
CA VAL A 22 -6.99 -3.45 -6.23
C VAL A 22 -8.02 -4.21 -5.39
N ARG A 23 -9.31 -3.90 -5.57
CA ARG A 23 -10.41 -4.61 -4.91
C ARG A 23 -10.56 -6.04 -5.42
N LEU A 24 -10.52 -6.26 -6.74
CA LEU A 24 -10.66 -7.59 -7.34
C LEU A 24 -9.54 -8.54 -6.90
N THR A 25 -8.32 -8.04 -6.80
CA THR A 25 -7.13 -8.82 -6.41
C THR A 25 -7.02 -9.08 -4.91
N ARG A 26 -7.95 -8.60 -4.08
CA ARG A 26 -7.89 -8.71 -2.62
C ARG A 26 -7.69 -10.14 -2.11
N ARG A 27 -8.46 -11.10 -2.65
CA ARG A 27 -8.36 -12.51 -2.23
C ARG A 27 -7.00 -13.12 -2.58
N LEU A 28 -6.47 -12.79 -3.77
CA LEU A 28 -5.15 -13.24 -4.20
C LEU A 28 -4.04 -12.68 -3.30
N ARG A 29 -4.09 -11.37 -2.97
CA ARG A 29 -3.13 -10.73 -2.06
C ARG A 29 -3.11 -11.40 -0.68
N LYS A 30 -4.29 -11.70 -0.11
CA LYS A 30 -4.40 -12.42 1.16
C LYS A 30 -3.80 -13.82 1.09
N TRP A 31 -4.12 -14.58 0.03
CA TRP A 31 -3.57 -15.91 -0.18
C TRP A 31 -2.04 -15.89 -0.33
N GLN A 32 -1.49 -14.91 -1.07
CA GLN A 32 -0.05 -14.72 -1.19
C GLN A 32 0.61 -14.40 0.15
N GLY A 33 0.00 -13.54 0.97
CA GLY A 33 0.50 -13.21 2.30
C GLY A 33 0.56 -14.43 3.24
N LEU A 34 -0.48 -15.26 3.20
CA LEU A 34 -0.49 -16.52 3.94
C LEU A 34 0.60 -17.49 3.46
N LYS A 35 0.74 -17.68 2.14
CA LYS A 35 1.72 -18.62 1.58
C LYS A 35 3.17 -18.19 1.73
N THR A 36 3.44 -16.88 1.68
CA THR A 36 4.80 -16.34 1.66
C THR A 36 5.31 -16.00 3.06
N CYS A 37 4.44 -15.47 3.91
CA CYS A 37 4.82 -14.91 5.21
C CYS A 37 4.07 -15.54 6.39
N GLN A 38 3.24 -16.57 6.16
CA GLN A 38 2.38 -17.16 7.19
C GLN A 38 1.51 -16.10 7.89
N LEU A 39 1.12 -15.06 7.15
CA LEU A 39 0.29 -13.97 7.67
C LEU A 39 -1.16 -14.42 7.76
N GLU A 40 -1.56 -14.96 8.91
CA GLU A 40 -2.91 -15.48 9.15
C GLU A 40 -3.96 -14.38 9.35
N GLY A 41 -3.56 -13.29 10.01
CA GLY A 41 -4.45 -12.20 10.37
C GLY A 41 -3.72 -10.86 10.40
N VAL A 42 -4.46 -9.80 10.11
CA VAL A 42 -4.00 -8.42 10.27
C VAL A 42 -5.11 -7.65 10.97
N GLU A 43 -4.80 -7.13 12.15
CA GLU A 43 -5.66 -6.20 12.85
C GLU A 43 -5.28 -4.78 12.45
N ILE A 44 -6.28 -3.98 12.05
CA ILE A 44 -6.08 -2.59 11.70
C ILE A 44 -6.83 -1.74 12.71
N GLN A 45 -6.10 -0.88 13.40
CA GLN A 45 -6.65 0.11 14.32
C GLN A 45 -6.60 1.50 13.67
N ASN A 46 -7.50 2.39 14.07
CA ASN A 46 -7.51 3.80 13.69
C ASN A 46 -7.66 4.10 12.19
N ALA A 47 -8.24 3.18 11.41
CA ALA A 47 -8.48 3.37 9.97
C ALA A 47 -9.44 4.55 9.68
N GLU A 48 -10.31 4.88 10.64
CA GLU A 48 -11.26 5.99 10.57
C GLU A 48 -10.57 7.35 10.50
N ILE A 49 -9.43 7.53 11.17
CA ILE A 49 -8.65 8.77 11.14
C ILE A 49 -8.18 9.03 9.72
N VAL A 50 -7.59 8.01 9.09
CA VAL A 50 -7.09 8.10 7.70
C VAL A 50 -8.24 8.34 6.72
N ARG A 51 -9.35 7.62 6.90
CA ARG A 51 -10.54 7.76 6.05
C ARG A 51 -11.10 9.19 6.09
N GLU A 52 -11.17 9.79 7.27
CA GLU A 52 -11.66 11.15 7.43
C GLU A 52 -10.73 12.18 6.77
N GLN A 53 -9.42 12.04 6.94
CA GLN A 53 -8.45 12.93 6.29
C GLN A 53 -8.53 12.86 4.75
N ILE A 54 -8.68 11.66 4.19
CA ILE A 54 -8.85 11.49 2.74
C ILE A 54 -10.18 12.10 2.29
N ARG A 55 -11.27 11.95 3.05
CA ARG A 55 -12.58 12.54 2.74
C ARG A 55 -12.55 14.07 2.70
N GLN A 56 -11.71 14.68 3.53
CA GLN A 56 -11.46 16.13 3.55
C GLN A 56 -10.55 16.61 2.40
N GLY A 57 -10.03 15.70 1.58
CA GLY A 57 -9.15 16.03 0.46
C GLY A 57 -7.67 16.17 0.84
N ASN A 58 -7.29 15.80 2.07
CA ASN A 58 -5.90 15.87 2.52
C ASN A 58 -5.08 14.70 1.94
N GLY A 59 -3.81 14.99 1.65
CA GLY A 59 -2.83 13.94 1.34
C GLY A 59 -2.38 13.24 2.62
N VAL A 60 -2.36 11.91 2.62
CA VAL A 60 -1.90 11.11 3.76
C VAL A 60 -0.62 10.36 3.38
N LEU A 61 0.41 10.49 4.22
CA LEU A 61 1.64 9.71 4.15
C LEU A 61 1.72 8.83 5.40
N ILE A 62 1.73 7.51 5.21
CA ILE A 62 1.95 6.54 6.29
C ILE A 62 3.41 6.10 6.21
N THR A 63 4.15 6.25 7.31
CA THR A 63 5.56 5.86 7.41
C THR A 63 5.68 4.65 8.33
N PRO A 64 6.01 3.45 7.80
CA PRO A 64 6.25 2.30 8.65
C PRO A 64 7.53 2.51 9.47
N ASN A 65 7.47 2.17 10.76
CA ASN A 65 8.61 2.34 11.67
C ASN A 65 9.71 1.28 11.44
N HIS A 66 9.35 0.06 11.03
CA HIS A 66 10.31 -1.00 10.73
C HIS A 66 9.76 -1.90 9.62
N SER A 67 10.35 -1.83 8.42
CA SER A 67 9.86 -2.61 7.29
C SER A 67 10.29 -4.09 7.35
N SER A 68 9.36 -5.02 7.27
CA SER A 68 9.60 -6.47 7.13
C SER A 68 9.02 -7.03 5.82
N HIS A 69 9.29 -8.30 5.51
CA HIS A 69 8.71 -9.00 4.36
C HIS A 69 7.18 -9.13 4.42
N ALA A 70 6.59 -9.08 5.63
CA ALA A 70 5.14 -9.15 5.81
C ALA A 70 4.44 -7.80 5.55
N ASP A 71 5.18 -6.70 5.57
CA ASP A 71 4.62 -5.36 5.59
C ASP A 71 3.90 -4.96 4.30
N PRO A 72 4.37 -5.36 3.11
CA PRO A 72 3.59 -5.14 1.90
C PRO A 72 2.17 -5.75 2.00
N PHE A 73 1.99 -6.88 2.70
CA PHE A 73 0.68 -7.52 2.87
C PHE A 73 -0.15 -6.82 3.96
N SER A 74 0.45 -6.43 5.08
CA SER A 74 -0.26 -5.74 6.17
C SER A 74 -0.68 -4.32 5.75
N MET A 75 0.18 -3.57 5.03
CA MET A 75 -0.19 -2.26 4.50
C MET A 75 -1.28 -2.35 3.42
N ASN A 76 -1.30 -3.45 2.65
CA ASN A 76 -2.40 -3.75 1.73
C ASN A 76 -3.73 -3.98 2.46
N ALA A 77 -3.70 -4.55 3.68
CA ALA A 77 -4.88 -4.66 4.54
C ALA A 77 -5.30 -3.30 5.10
N ALA A 78 -4.36 -2.40 5.42
CA ALA A 78 -4.66 -1.02 5.78
C ALA A 78 -5.35 -0.24 4.64
N ALA A 79 -4.89 -0.42 3.40
CA ALA A 79 -5.55 0.12 2.21
C ALA A 79 -7.00 -0.40 2.07
N ASP A 80 -7.21 -1.69 2.32
CA ASP A 80 -8.55 -2.27 2.29
C ASP A 80 -9.45 -1.70 3.40
N ALA A 81 -8.92 -1.47 4.61
CA ALA A 81 -9.68 -0.95 5.77
C ALA A 81 -10.05 0.53 5.64
N THR A 82 -9.18 1.32 5.01
CA THR A 82 -9.41 2.74 4.73
C THR A 82 -10.34 2.94 3.53
N GLY A 83 -10.42 1.97 2.63
CA GLY A 83 -11.26 2.00 1.42
C GLY A 83 -10.60 2.65 0.21
N PHE A 84 -9.33 3.02 0.33
CA PHE A 84 -8.55 3.72 -0.68
C PHE A 84 -7.26 2.95 -1.02
N PRO A 85 -6.96 2.71 -2.31
CA PRO A 85 -5.67 2.16 -2.69
C PRO A 85 -4.51 3.05 -2.24
N MET A 86 -3.54 2.45 -1.56
CA MET A 86 -2.32 3.14 -1.13
C MET A 86 -1.19 2.96 -2.15
N TYR A 87 -0.36 3.98 -2.30
CA TYR A 87 0.92 3.87 -2.99
C TYR A 87 1.99 3.45 -2.00
N PHE A 88 2.86 2.54 -2.42
CA PHE A 88 3.97 2.08 -1.60
C PHE A 88 5.28 2.60 -2.17
N MET A 89 6.10 3.13 -1.27
CA MET A 89 7.50 3.43 -1.54
C MET A 89 8.31 2.47 -0.68
N ALA A 90 9.02 1.57 -1.32
CA ALA A 90 9.92 0.63 -0.67
C ALA A 90 11.34 0.88 -1.17
N THR A 91 12.30 0.83 -0.26
CA THR A 91 13.73 0.81 -0.57
C THR A 91 14.30 -0.48 0.01
N TRP A 92 15.28 -1.04 -0.71
CA TRP A 92 16.09 -2.19 -0.30
C TRP A 92 17.28 -1.72 0.52
#